data_AF-A0A3D2JES0-F1
#
_entry.id   AF-A0A3D2JES0-F1
#
_cell.length_a   1.000
_cell.length_b   1.000
_cell.length_c   1.000
_cell.angle_alpha   90.00
_cell.angle_beta   90.00
_cell.angle_gamma   90.00
#
_symmetry.space_group_name_H-M   'P 1'
#
loop_
_entity.id
_entity.type
_entity.pdbx_description
1 polymer ?
#
loop_
_entity_poly.entity_id
_entity_poly.type
_entity_poly.pdbx_seq_one_letter_code
_entity_poly.pdbx_strand_id
1 'polypeptide(L)'
;ELAQHTFSRYEAAIVTALSGDAKRQGFFNCWTRKEAYIKARGMGLSLDLASFDVSLRPGEPSALLQSRENPREVTRWRFEALNVGEEYAGALAVEGHDWQLRTWQW
;
A
#
# COMPACT_ATOMS: atom_id res chain seq x y z
N GLU A 1 -7.97 -14.04 -7.80
CA GLU A 1 -7.17 -15.20 -7.36
C GLU A 1 -5.97 -14.74 -6.54
N LEU A 2 -4.94 -14.11 -7.11
CA LEU A 2 -3.74 -13.68 -6.37
C LEU A 2 -4.03 -12.85 -5.10
N ALA A 3 -4.89 -11.82 -5.20
CA ALA A 3 -5.27 -10.98 -4.06
C ALA A 3 -5.83 -11.76 -2.86
N GLN A 4 -6.53 -12.88 -3.09
CA GLN A 4 -7.15 -13.68 -2.02
C GLN A 4 -6.13 -14.53 -1.25
N HIS A 5 -4.98 -14.81 -1.86
CA HIS A 5 -3.88 -15.57 -1.24
C HIS A 5 -2.78 -14.68 -0.69
N THR A 6 -2.75 -13.41 -1.11
CA THR A 6 -1.68 -12.46 -0.78
C THR A 6 -2.11 -11.41 0.23
N PHE A 7 -3.33 -10.87 0.12
CA PHE A 7 -3.77 -9.74 0.95
C PHE A 7 -4.66 -10.18 2.11
N SER A 8 -4.95 -9.25 3.02
CA SER A 8 -5.93 -9.53 4.06
C SER A 8 -7.31 -9.79 3.46
N ARG A 9 -8.20 -10.41 4.24
CA ARG A 9 -9.61 -10.62 3.82
C ARG A 9 -10.32 -9.29 3.50
N TYR A 10 -10.01 -8.23 4.24
CA TYR A 10 -10.59 -6.91 4.03
C TYR A 10 -10.16 -6.34 2.67
N GLU A 11 -8.86 -6.35 2.38
CA GLU A 11 -8.32 -5.83 1.13
C GLU A 11 -8.73 -6.67 -0.07
N ALA A 12 -8.69 -8.01 0.06
CA ALA A 12 -9.14 -8.92 -0.97
C ALA A 12 -10.62 -8.73 -1.32
N ALA A 13 -11.47 -8.43 -0.33
CA ALA A 13 -12.88 -8.11 -0.56
C ALA A 13 -13.04 -6.80 -1.35
N ILE A 14 -12.28 -5.75 -1.02
CA ILE A 14 -12.32 -4.48 -1.77
C ILE A 14 -11.84 -4.68 -3.20
N VAL A 15 -10.70 -5.35 -3.41
CA VAL A 15 -10.19 -5.65 -4.76
C VAL A 15 -11.20 -6.46 -5.56
N THR A 16 -11.90 -7.41 -4.92
CA THR A 16 -12.91 -8.23 -5.60
C THR A 16 -14.14 -7.42 -6.00
N ALA A 17 -14.52 -6.43 -5.20
CA ALA A 17 -15.67 -5.55 -5.45
C ALA A 17 -15.40 -4.50 -6.56
N LEU A 18 -14.14 -4.19 -6.85
CA LEU A 18 -13.76 -3.32 -7.97
C LEU A 18 -13.95 -4.04 -9.32
N SER A 19 -14.22 -3.27 -10.37
CA SER A 19 -14.41 -3.75 -11.75
C SER A 19 -13.47 -3.02 -12.73
N GLY A 20 -13.28 -3.59 -13.93
CA GLY A 20 -12.48 -2.98 -15.00
C GLY A 20 -11.07 -2.58 -14.57
N ASP A 21 -10.61 -1.42 -15.05
CA ASP A 21 -9.29 -0.89 -14.75
C ASP A 21 -9.11 -0.52 -13.28
N ALA A 22 -10.18 -0.11 -12.60
CA ALA A 22 -10.14 0.18 -11.17
C ALA A 22 -9.74 -1.05 -10.34
N LYS A 23 -10.13 -2.26 -10.77
CA LYS A 23 -9.69 -3.51 -10.12
C LYS A 23 -8.19 -3.71 -10.24
N ARG A 24 -7.64 -3.52 -11.44
CA ARG A 24 -6.21 -3.67 -11.72
C ARG A 24 -5.41 -2.63 -10.94
N GLN A 25 -5.82 -1.36 -11.00
CA GLN A 25 -5.19 -0.27 -10.27
C GLN A 25 -5.28 -0.49 -8.75
N GLY A 26 -6.43 -0.94 -8.25
CA GLY A 26 -6.59 -1.23 -6.82
C GLY A 26 -5.69 -2.38 -6.33
N PHE A 27 -5.53 -3.42 -7.15
CA PHE A 27 -4.60 -4.50 -6.85
C PHE A 27 -3.15 -4.00 -6.74
N PHE A 28 -2.67 -3.22 -7.72
CA PHE A 28 -1.29 -2.73 -7.73
C PHE A 28 -1.03 -1.63 -6.70
N ASN A 29 -2.03 -0.80 -6.39
CA ASN A 29 -1.95 0.12 -5.25
C ASN A 29 -1.75 -0.64 -3.94
N CYS A 30 -2.54 -1.68 -3.69
CA CYS A 30 -2.40 -2.52 -2.50
C CYS A 30 -1.00 -3.15 -2.43
N TRP A 31 -0.59 -3.81 -3.52
CA TRP A 31 0.71 -4.48 -3.62
C TRP A 31 1.87 -3.53 -3.33
N THR A 32 1.94 -2.41 -4.05
CA THR A 32 3.08 -1.49 -3.96
C THR A 32 3.17 -0.78 -2.61
N ARG A 33 2.02 -0.41 -2.01
CA ARG A 33 1.98 0.15 -0.66
C ARG A 33 2.48 -0.85 0.39
N LYS A 34 2.03 -2.11 0.32
CA LYS A 34 2.50 -3.15 1.24
C LYS A 34 4.00 -3.42 1.10
N GLU A 35 4.48 -3.54 -0.13
CA GLU A 35 5.91 -3.72 -0.42
C GLU A 35 6.76 -2.56 0.08
N ALA A 36 6.31 -1.31 -0.13
CA ALA A 36 7.00 -0.12 0.37
C ALA A 36 7.12 -0.14 1.90
N TYR A 37 6.04 -0.50 2.60
CA TYR A 37 6.02 -0.62 4.06
C TYR A 37 6.98 -1.69 4.58
N ILE A 38 6.96 -2.89 3.97
CA ILE A 38 7.86 -3.99 4.34
C ILE A 38 9.32 -3.59 4.15
N LYS A 39 9.64 -3.00 3.00
CA LYS A 39 10.99 -2.54 2.66
C LYS A 39 11.47 -1.49 3.64
N ALA A 40 10.61 -0.53 3.99
CA ALA A 40 10.95 0.51 4.95
C ALA A 40 11.19 -0.03 6.37
N ARG A 41 10.46 -1.08 6.80
CA ARG A 41 10.71 -1.74 8.10
C ARG A 41 11.91 -2.69 8.11
N GLY A 42 12.52 -2.99 6.96
CA GLY A 42 13.66 -3.91 6.87
C GLY A 42 13.34 -5.37 7.21
N MET A 43 12.06 -5.76 7.20
CA MET A 43 11.60 -7.08 7.68
C MET A 43 11.79 -8.22 6.67
N GLY A 44 12.21 -7.93 5.44
CA GLY A 44 12.33 -8.90 4.36
C GLY A 44 10.99 -9.55 3.99
N LEU A 45 11.03 -10.71 3.31
CA LEU A 45 9.84 -11.48 2.90
C LEU A 45 9.08 -12.14 4.07
N SER A 46 9.53 -11.92 5.31
CA SER A 46 9.03 -12.60 6.51
C SER A 46 7.74 -12.00 7.06
N LEU A 47 7.33 -10.79 6.61
CA LEU A 47 6.12 -10.15 7.10
C LEU A 47 4.89 -10.67 6.35
N ASP A 48 3.97 -11.29 7.09
CA ASP A 48 2.68 -11.69 6.55
C ASP A 48 1.92 -10.47 6.02
N LEU A 49 1.67 -10.45 4.71
CA LEU A 49 0.94 -9.38 4.03
C LEU A 49 -0.52 -9.28 4.52
N ALA A 50 -1.08 -10.30 5.16
CA ALA A 50 -2.40 -10.21 5.80
C ALA A 50 -2.35 -9.57 7.21
N SER A 51 -1.17 -9.33 7.78
CA SER A 51 -1.01 -8.81 9.15
C SER A 51 -1.31 -7.30 9.29
N PHE A 52 -1.51 -6.58 8.19
CA PHE A 52 -1.85 -5.16 8.17
C PHE A 52 -2.67 -4.81 6.93
N ASP A 53 -3.40 -3.70 6.98
CA ASP A 53 -4.25 -3.23 5.89
C ASP A 53 -3.77 -1.88 5.37
N VAL A 54 -3.75 -1.71 4.05
CA VAL A 54 -3.50 -0.43 3.39
C VAL A 54 -4.74 0.02 2.62
N SER A 55 -4.85 1.34 2.42
CA SER A 55 -5.72 1.89 1.38
C SER A 55 -5.35 1.26 0.04
N LEU A 56 -6.32 1.04 -0.85
CA LEU A 56 -6.09 0.49 -2.18
C LEU A 56 -7.01 1.05 -3.27
N ARG A 57 -8.14 1.70 -2.95
CA ARG A 57 -9.05 2.22 -3.97
C ARG A 57 -8.37 3.31 -4.81
N PRO A 58 -8.56 3.32 -6.14
CA PRO A 58 -8.12 4.44 -6.96
C PRO A 58 -8.66 5.79 -6.45
N GLY A 59 -7.80 6.81 -6.43
CA GLY A 59 -8.15 8.15 -5.98
C GLY A 59 -8.22 8.36 -4.47
N GLU A 60 -8.14 7.30 -3.65
CA GLU A 60 -8.08 7.46 -2.20
C GLU A 60 -6.64 7.71 -1.70
N PRO A 61 -6.44 8.53 -0.65
CA PRO A 61 -5.12 8.80 -0.11
C PRO A 61 -4.38 7.52 0.28
N SER A 62 -3.09 7.45 -0.05
CA SER A 62 -2.23 6.35 0.38
C SER A 62 -2.07 6.36 1.91
N ALA A 63 -2.41 5.26 2.57
CA ALA A 63 -2.33 5.12 4.02
C ALA A 63 -2.21 3.66 4.46
N LEU A 64 -1.60 3.47 5.64
CA LEU A 64 -1.79 2.29 6.48
C LEU A 64 -3.11 2.47 7.24
N LEU A 65 -4.04 1.53 7.09
CA LEU A 65 -5.37 1.59 7.71
C LEU A 65 -5.40 0.83 9.04
N GLN A 66 -4.68 -0.28 9.11
CA GLN A 66 -4.66 -1.13 10.30
C GLN A 66 -3.33 -1.88 10.38
N SER A 67 -2.84 -2.09 11.60
CA SER A 67 -1.72 -2.98 11.89
C SER A 67 -2.15 -3.91 13.03
N ARG A 68 -2.05 -5.23 12.80
CA ARG A 68 -2.44 -6.24 13.80
C ARG A 68 -1.34 -6.46 14.84
N GLU A 69 -0.09 -6.14 14.50
CA GLU A 69 1.05 -6.18 15.43
C GLU A 69 1.00 -5.02 16.43
N ASN A 70 0.78 -3.80 15.94
CA ASN A 70 0.77 -2.59 16.75
C ASN A 70 -0.12 -1.51 16.10
N PRO A 71 -1.29 -1.19 16.68
CA PRO A 71 -2.17 -0.16 16.14
C PRO A 71 -1.52 1.22 16.01
N ARG A 72 -0.47 1.53 16.79
CA ARG A 72 0.23 2.82 16.72
C ARG A 72 1.01 3.00 15.41
N GLU A 73 1.27 1.94 14.65
CA GLU A 73 1.94 2.04 13.35
C GLU A 73 1.12 2.89 12.37
N VAL A 74 -0.22 2.86 12.46
CA VAL A 74 -1.13 3.67 11.61
C VAL A 74 -0.82 5.16 11.71
N THR A 75 -0.49 5.63 12.91
CA THR A 75 -0.15 7.03 13.17
C THR A 75 1.34 7.31 13.06
N ARG A 76 2.19 6.30 12.84
CA ARG A 76 3.64 6.45 12.77
C ARG A 76 4.12 6.53 11.33
N TRP A 77 3.41 5.89 10.41
CA TRP A 77 3.82 5.77 9.02
C TRP A 77 3.02 6.67 8.09
N ARG A 78 3.73 7.38 7.22
CA ARG A 78 3.14 8.11 6.10
C ARG A 78 3.42 7.38 4.80
N PHE A 79 2.41 7.38 3.94
CA PHE A 79 2.47 6.77 2.62
C PHE A 79 2.20 7.83 1.57
N GLU A 80 2.91 7.75 0.45
CA GLU A 80 2.65 8.59 -0.73
C GLU A 80 2.60 7.71 -1.98
N ALA A 81 1.69 8.04 -2.89
CA ALA A 81 1.69 7.43 -4.22
C ALA A 81 2.74 8.11 -5.09
N LEU A 82 3.56 7.33 -5.80
CA LEU A 82 4.53 7.86 -6.74
C LEU A 82 3.95 7.84 -8.15
N ASN A 83 4.02 8.96 -8.85
CA ASN A 83 3.67 9.01 -10.28
C ASN A 83 4.83 8.40 -11.09
N VAL A 84 4.63 7.16 -11.56
CA VAL A 84 5.63 6.36 -12.29
C VAL A 84 5.18 6.02 -13.73
N GLY A 85 4.20 6.75 -14.26
CA GLY A 85 3.58 6.49 -15.57
C GLY A 85 2.26 5.70 -15.47
N GLU A 86 1.50 5.67 -16.57
CA GLU A 86 0.12 5.17 -16.60
C GLU A 86 0.00 3.64 -16.41
N GLU A 87 1.03 2.89 -16.76
CA GLU A 87 1.04 1.42 -16.68
C GLU A 87 1.66 0.86 -15.40
N TYR A 88 2.19 1.73 -14.54
CA TYR A 88 2.92 1.34 -13.34
C TYR A 88 2.28 1.93 -12.08
N ALA A 89 2.41 1.22 -10.97
CA ALA A 89 2.09 1.74 -9.65
C ALA A 89 3.39 1.88 -8.84
N GLY A 90 3.48 2.96 -8.07
CA GLY A 90 4.58 3.20 -7.16
C GLY A 90 4.06 3.74 -5.84
N ALA A 91 4.70 3.33 -4.74
CA ALA A 91 4.39 3.82 -3.41
C ALA A 91 5.67 4.06 -2.62
N LEU A 92 5.64 5.08 -1.77
CA LEU A 92 6.64 5.40 -0.77
C LEU A 92 6.01 5.19 0.61
N ALA A 93 6.75 4.58 1.53
CA ALA A 93 6.39 4.51 2.95
C ALA A 93 7.56 5.03 3.78
N VAL A 94 7.28 5.99 4.66
CA VAL A 94 8.29 6.64 5.51
C VAL A 94 7.77 6.71 6.94
N GLU A 95 8.66 6.45 7.88
CA GLU A 95 8.38 6.62 9.30
C GLU A 95 8.42 8.12 9.66
N GLY A 96 7.39 8.60 10.34
CA GLY A 96 7.24 10.00 10.75
C GLY A 96 6.50 10.86 9.71
N HIS A 97 6.40 12.17 10.03
CA HIS A 97 5.52 13.11 9.33
C HIS A 97 6.25 14.37 8.83
N ASP A 98 7.44 14.66 9.34
CA ASP A 98 8.15 15.92 9.12
C ASP A 98 9.10 15.83 7.93
N TRP A 99 8.60 15.29 6.81
CA TRP A 99 9.35 15.14 5.58
C TRP A 99 8.60 15.74 4.40
N GLN A 100 9.34 16.09 3.36
CA GLN A 100 8.79 16.58 2.10
C GLN A 100 9.32 15.71 0.95
N LEU A 101 8.43 15.08 0.21
CA LEU A 101 8.80 14.37 -1.00
C LEU A 101 9.13 15.39 -2.10
N ARG A 102 10.35 15.27 -2.63
CA ARG A 102 10.78 15.99 -3.83
C ARG A 102 11.11 14.96 -4.90
N THR A 103 10.49 15.08 -6.05
CA THR A 103 10.76 14.26 -7.22
C THR A 103 11.47 15.12 -8.27
N TRP A 104 12.45 14.53 -8.95
CA TRP A 104 13.04 15.17 -10.12
C TRP A 104 12.29 14.70 -11.36
N GLN A 105 11.94 15.64 -12.22
CA GLN A 105 11.47 15.35 -13.56
C GLN A 105 12.63 15.66 -14.49
N TRP A 106 13.03 14.65 -15.27
CA TRP A 106 14.07 14.75 -16.29
C TRP A 106 13.44 14.86 -17.67
#